data_AF-A0AAD0E577-F1
#
_entry.id   AF-A0AAD0E577-F1
#
_cell.length_a   1.000
_cell.length_b   1.000
_cell.length_c   1.000
_cell.angle_alpha   90.00
_cell.angle_beta   90.00
_cell.angle_gamma   90.00
#
_symmetry.space_group_name_H-M   'P 1'
#
loop_
_entity.id
_entity.type
_entity.pdbx_description
1 polymer ?
#
loop_
_entity_poly.entity_id
_entity_poly.type
_entity_poly.pdbx_seq_one_letter_code
_entity_poly.pdbx_strand_id
1 'polypeptide(L)'
;MESVGVRELRQNASKVLDQVKDGAIIEITEHGVPVARILPITKSLYDEYIESGLIKPARNPDWRPHPGRVKMTGSKTSTQVLMEMRAEERY
;
A
#
# COMPACT_ATOMS: atom_id res chain seq x y z
N MET A 1 -12.42 -16.36 -20.66
CA MET A 1 -12.47 -14.90 -20.82
C MET A 1 -13.93 -14.55 -21.01
N GLU A 2 -14.54 -13.88 -20.03
CA GLU A 2 -15.98 -13.64 -19.99
C GLU A 2 -16.27 -12.30 -20.69
N SER A 3 -17.18 -12.29 -21.65
CA SER A 3 -17.52 -11.10 -22.45
C SER A 3 -19.00 -10.76 -22.26
N VAL A 4 -19.29 -9.51 -21.93
CA VAL A 4 -20.64 -9.01 -21.65
C VAL A 4 -20.94 -7.84 -22.59
N GLY A 5 -22.14 -7.80 -23.16
CA GLY A 5 -22.56 -6.66 -23.98
C GLY A 5 -22.87 -5.42 -23.14
N VAL A 6 -22.68 -4.20 -23.68
CA VAL A 6 -23.03 -2.94 -22.97
C VAL A 6 -24.48 -2.96 -22.43
N ARG A 7 -25.42 -3.50 -23.20
CA ARG A 7 -26.82 -3.62 -22.80
C ARG A 7 -27.02 -4.59 -21.63
N GLU A 8 -26.30 -5.70 -21.64
CA GLU A 8 -26.36 -6.72 -20.60
C GLU A 8 -25.71 -6.21 -19.30
N LEU A 9 -24.57 -5.53 -19.42
CA LEU A 9 -23.94 -4.84 -18.29
C LEU A 9 -24.92 -3.84 -17.64
N ARG A 10 -25.68 -3.08 -18.43
CA ARG A 10 -26.68 -2.14 -17.89
C ARG A 10 -27.81 -2.83 -17.12
N GLN A 11 -28.23 -4.02 -17.57
CA GLN A 11 -29.35 -4.75 -16.95
C GLN A 11 -28.92 -5.57 -15.73
N ASN A 12 -27.69 -6.10 -15.74
CA ASN A 12 -27.17 -7.02 -14.72
C ASN A 12 -25.91 -6.49 -14.02
N ALA A 13 -25.76 -5.17 -13.91
CA ALA A 13 -24.54 -4.51 -13.43
C ALA A 13 -24.03 -5.10 -12.11
N SER A 14 -24.91 -5.26 -11.11
CA SER A 14 -24.51 -5.79 -9.79
C SER A 14 -23.90 -7.19 -9.88
N LYS A 15 -24.52 -8.10 -10.65
CA LYS A 15 -24.04 -9.48 -10.81
C LYS A 15 -22.68 -9.52 -11.49
N VAL A 16 -22.50 -8.70 -12.54
CA VAL A 16 -21.24 -8.58 -13.27
C VAL A 16 -20.15 -8.00 -12.36
N LEU A 17 -20.48 -7.00 -11.54
CA LEU A 17 -19.54 -6.42 -10.58
C LEU A 17 -19.17 -7.41 -9.46
N ASP A 18 -20.10 -8.26 -9.00
CA ASP A 18 -19.81 -9.27 -8.00
C ASP A 18 -18.85 -10.34 -8.53
N GLN A 19 -19.02 -10.79 -9.78
CA GLN A 19 -18.04 -11.65 -10.45
C GLN A 19 -16.65 -10.99 -10.51
N VAL A 20 -16.59 -9.70 -10.82
CA VAL A 20 -15.33 -8.95 -10.82
C VAL A 20 -14.70 -8.89 -9.43
N LYS A 21 -15.49 -8.65 -8.38
CA LYS A 21 -14.99 -8.68 -6.98
C LYS A 21 -14.42 -10.04 -6.59
N ASP A 22 -15.01 -11.12 -7.08
CA ASP A 22 -14.51 -12.49 -6.89
C ASP A 22 -13.22 -12.78 -7.69
N GLY A 23 -12.74 -11.81 -8.47
CA GLY A 23 -11.48 -11.89 -9.20
C GLY A 23 -11.62 -12.06 -10.72
N ALA A 24 -12.84 -12.05 -11.26
CA ALA A 24 -13.05 -12.19 -12.70
C ALA A 24 -12.62 -10.93 -13.45
N ILE A 25 -12.06 -11.12 -14.64
CA ILE A 25 -11.79 -10.05 -15.60
C ILE A 25 -12.82 -10.15 -16.71
N ILE A 26 -13.64 -9.12 -16.87
CA ILE A 26 -14.78 -9.12 -17.79
C ILE A 26 -14.54 -8.11 -18.91
N GLU A 27 -14.69 -8.56 -20.15
CA GLU A 27 -14.60 -7.71 -21.33
C GLU A 27 -15.99 -7.17 -21.71
N ILE A 28 -16.10 -5.87 -21.90
CA ILE A 28 -17.33 -5.20 -22.31
C ILE A 28 -17.29 -5.03 -23.83
N THR A 29 -18.35 -5.45 -24.51
CA THR A 29 -18.49 -5.36 -25.96
C THR A 29 -19.66 -4.48 -26.37
N GLU A 30 -19.49 -3.72 -27.44
CA GLU A 30 -20.55 -2.98 -28.11
C GLU A 30 -20.66 -3.51 -29.55
N HIS A 31 -21.83 -4.05 -29.92
CA HIS A 31 -22.05 -4.70 -31.21
C HIS A 31 -21.01 -5.78 -31.57
N GLY A 32 -20.53 -6.53 -30.58
CA GLY A 32 -19.53 -7.59 -30.76
C GLY A 32 -18.08 -7.08 -30.85
N VAL A 33 -17.87 -5.77 -30.75
CA VAL A 33 -16.54 -5.16 -30.72
C VAL A 33 -16.17 -4.87 -29.26
N PRO A 34 -15.01 -5.33 -28.75
CA PRO A 34 -14.57 -5.03 -27.40
C PRO A 34 -14.26 -3.54 -27.24
N VAL A 35 -14.85 -2.92 -26.22
CA VAL A 35 -14.73 -1.47 -25.93
C VAL A 35 -14.08 -1.17 -24.59
N ALA A 36 -14.17 -2.08 -23.60
CA ALA A 36 -13.58 -1.88 -22.28
C ALA A 36 -13.34 -3.22 -21.56
N ARG A 37 -12.61 -3.19 -20.44
CA ARG A 37 -12.49 -4.31 -19.50
C ARG A 37 -12.71 -3.82 -18.08
N ILE A 38 -13.41 -4.60 -17.27
CA ILE A 38 -13.55 -4.40 -15.83
C ILE A 38 -12.64 -5.40 -15.13
N LEU A 39 -11.81 -4.92 -14.20
CA LEU A 39 -10.89 -5.73 -13.40
C LEU A 39 -11.14 -5.49 -11.90
N PRO A 40 -10.87 -6.47 -11.03
CA PRO A 40 -10.88 -6.29 -9.59
C PRO A 40 -9.85 -5.24 -9.16
N ILE A 41 -10.23 -4.39 -8.21
CA ILE A 41 -9.28 -3.52 -7.51
C ILE A 41 -8.62 -4.39 -6.43
N THR A 42 -7.43 -4.92 -6.73
CA THR A 42 -6.75 -5.89 -5.86
C THR A 42 -5.77 -5.28 -4.88
N LYS A 43 -5.30 -4.06 -5.12
CA LYS A 43 -4.31 -3.40 -4.27
C LYS A 43 -4.96 -2.39 -3.36
N SER A 44 -4.67 -2.48 -2.06
CA SER A 44 -4.95 -1.36 -1.18
C SER A 44 -4.00 -0.21 -1.53
N LEU A 45 -4.43 1.03 -1.28
CA LEU A 45 -3.55 2.21 -1.43
C LEU A 45 -2.24 2.05 -0.63
N TYR A 46 -2.28 1.32 0.49
CA TYR A 46 -1.11 1.00 1.28
C TYR A 46 -0.11 0.13 0.51
N ASP A 47 -0.57 -0.89 -0.21
CA ASP A 47 0.28 -1.76 -1.00
C ASP A 47 0.91 -1.02 -2.19
N GLU A 48 0.13 -0.16 -2.85
CA GLU A 48 0.62 0.71 -3.93
C GLU A 48 1.71 1.68 -3.43
N TYR A 49 1.56 2.21 -2.22
CA TYR A 49 2.56 3.09 -1.61
C TYR A 49 3.82 2.36 -1.15
N ILE A 50 3.71 1.08 -0.76
CA ILE A 50 4.90 0.25 -0.52
C ILE A 50 5.65 0.01 -1.84
N GLU A 51 4.95 -0.37 -2.91
CA GLU A 51 5.57 -0.66 -4.21
C GLU A 51 6.24 0.56 -4.84
N SER A 52 5.62 1.74 -4.73
CA SER A 52 6.20 3.01 -5.20
C SER A 52 7.35 3.53 -4.33
N GLY A 53 7.62 2.89 -3.18
CA GLY A 53 8.67 3.29 -2.25
C GLY A 53 8.31 4.52 -1.39
N LEU A 54 7.07 5.01 -1.46
CA LEU A 54 6.57 6.08 -0.61
C LEU A 54 6.42 5.65 0.86
N ILE A 55 6.09 4.38 1.09
CA ILE A 55 6.05 3.75 2.41
C ILE A 55 7.15 2.70 2.51
N LYS A 56 7.97 2.82 3.54
CA LYS A 56 8.84 1.73 3.98
C LYS A 56 8.18 1.04 5.18
N PRO A 57 7.78 -0.24 5.07
CA PRO A 57 7.14 -0.93 6.18
C PRO A 57 8.07 -0.99 7.40
N ALA A 58 7.49 -0.92 8.59
CA ALA A 58 8.23 -1.04 9.83
C ALA A 58 8.88 -2.43 9.92
N ARG A 59 10.15 -2.50 10.34
CA ARG A 59 10.81 -3.80 10.58
C ARG A 59 10.15 -4.58 11.73
N ASN A 60 9.58 -3.86 12.69
CA ASN A 60 8.83 -4.43 13.80
C ASN A 60 7.52 -3.62 14.00
N PRO A 61 6.42 -4.03 13.37
CA PRO A 61 5.13 -3.33 13.46
C PRO A 61 4.50 -3.43 14.86
N ASP A 62 4.87 -4.43 15.64
CA ASP A 62 4.37 -4.65 17.00
C ASP A 62 5.19 -3.93 18.06
N TRP A 63 6.26 -3.23 17.67
CA TRP A 63 7.03 -2.42 18.60
C TRP A 63 6.15 -1.33 19.23
N ARG A 64 6.33 -1.14 20.54
CA ARG A 64 5.67 -0.08 21.30
C ARG A 64 6.75 0.68 22.09
N PRO A 65 6.66 2.02 22.18
CA PRO A 65 7.60 2.77 22.99
C PRO A 65 7.46 2.40 24.47
N HIS A 66 8.59 2.34 25.18
CA HIS A 66 8.56 2.17 26.62
C HIS A 66 8.02 3.47 27.27
N PRO A 67 6.90 3.42 28.02
CA PRO A 67 6.26 4.62 28.55
C PRO A 67 7.00 5.22 29.75
N GLY A 68 7.91 4.46 30.36
CA GLY A 68 8.69 4.89 31.51
C GLY A 68 9.89 5.76 31.14
N ARG A 69 10.32 6.60 32.08
CA ARG A 69 11.61 7.30 31.97
C ARG A 69 12.74 6.27 32.07
N VAL A 70 13.52 6.15 31.01
CA VAL A 70 14.73 5.31 31.03
C VAL A 70 15.78 6.01 31.89
N LYS A 71 16.34 5.31 32.88
CA LYS A 71 17.50 5.80 33.64
C LYS A 71 18.70 5.84 32.70
N MET A 72 19.24 7.03 32.46
CA MET A 72 20.46 7.18 31.66
C MET A 72 21.64 6.58 32.41
N THR A 73 22.31 5.61 31.81
CA THR A 73 23.56 5.04 32.30
C THR A 73 24.72 5.77 31.63
N GLY A 74 25.16 6.88 32.21
CA GLY A 74 26.26 7.69 31.68
C GLY A 74 26.33 9.07 32.33
N SER A 75 27.54 9.65 32.38
CA SER A 75 27.77 11.00 32.92
C SER A 75 27.63 12.10 31.86
N LYS A 76 27.79 11.76 30.58
CA LYS A 76 27.72 12.72 29.47
C LYS A 76 26.28 12.91 29.01
N THR A 77 25.94 14.15 28.67
CA THR A 77 24.66 14.48 28.04
C THR A 77 24.66 14.07 26.57
N SER A 78 23.48 13.88 25.97
CA SER A 78 23.34 13.60 24.53
C SER A 78 24.03 14.66 23.67
N THR A 79 23.97 15.93 24.09
CA THR A 79 24.64 17.04 23.42
C THR A 79 26.16 16.87 23.41
N GLN A 80 26.77 16.46 24.53
CA GLN A 80 28.21 16.26 24.63
C GLN A 80 28.67 15.11 23.73
N VAL A 81 27.96 13.98 23.74
CA VAL A 81 28.25 12.82 22.87
C VAL A 81 28.18 13.21 21.39
N LEU A 82 27.15 13.97 20.99
CA LEU A 82 27.00 14.45 19.61
C LEU A 82 28.06 15.49 19.19
N MET A 83 28.65 16.21 20.14
CA MET A 83 29.76 17.12 19.84
C MET A 83 31.06 16.35 19.62
N GLU A 84 31.33 15.31 20.41
CA GLU A 84 32.49 14.43 20.26
C GLU A 84 32.46 13.67 18.93
N MET A 85 31.33 13.03 18.58
CA MET A 85 31.20 12.29 17.30
C MET A 85 31.45 13.21 16.08
N ARG A 86 30.95 14.46 16.12
CA ARG A 86 31.19 15.44 15.05
C ARG A 86 32.62 15.97 15.02
N ALA A 87 33.34 15.92 16.14
CA ALA A 87 34.74 16.29 16.18
C ALA A 87 35.61 15.17 15.56
N GLU A 88 35.26 13.90 15.82
CA GLU A 88 35.92 12.72 15.26
C GLU A 88 35.73 12.59 13.74
N GLU A 89 34.53 12.86 13.19
CA GLU A 89 34.30 12.81 11.73
C GLU A 89 35.03 13.91 10.92
N ARG A 90 35.58 14.93 11.58
CA ARG A 90 36.32 16.02 10.92
C ARG A 90 37.82 15.73 10.72
N TYR A 91 38.30 14.56 11.13
CA TYR A 91 39.67 14.10 10.92
C TYR A 91 39.69 12.80 10.12
#